data_AF-A0A7S9Q0D1-F1
#
_entry.id   AF-A0A7S9Q0D1-F1
#
_cell.length_a   1.000
_cell.length_b   1.000
_cell.length_c   1.000
_cell.angle_alpha   90.00
_cell.angle_beta   90.00
_cell.angle_gamma   90.00
#
_symmetry.space_group_name_H-M   'P 1'
#
loop_
_entity.id
_entity.type
_entity.pdbx_description
1 polymer ?
#
loop_
_entity_poly.entity_id
_entity_poly.type
_entity_poly.pdbx_seq_one_letter_code
_entity_poly.pdbx_strand_id
1 'polypeptide(L)'
;MRVFSFVFKAAIAAHFLLSAFSDNAQPGISEFYSASAEVKSWYFSLSDLVLVIGAIAGILGGLRVYANWQMGKHHIDAQVMGWFFSCLFLSLISVFLRGLFRL
;
A
#
# COMPACT_ATOMS: atom_id res chain seq x y z
N MET A 1 35.51 42.37 -39.02
CA MET A 1 35.30 40.91 -38.83
C MET A 1 35.34 40.45 -37.36
N ARG A 2 36.20 41.01 -36.50
CA ARG A 2 36.27 40.61 -35.07
C ARG A 2 35.02 40.91 -34.23
N VAL A 3 34.39 42.07 -34.45
CA VAL A 3 33.17 42.49 -33.72
C VAL A 3 31.97 41.60 -34.05
N PHE A 4 31.80 41.21 -35.32
CA PHE A 4 30.72 40.31 -35.74
C PHE A 4 30.85 38.91 -35.11
N SER A 5 32.09 38.38 -35.04
CA SER A 5 32.36 37.10 -34.37
C SER A 5 32.09 37.16 -32.85
N PHE A 6 32.36 38.30 -32.20
CA PHE A 6 32.08 38.50 -30.78
C PHE A 6 30.58 38.52 -30.48
N VAL A 7 29.80 39.26 -31.28
CA VAL A 7 28.33 39.33 -31.15
C VAL A 7 27.68 37.96 -31.38
N PHE A 8 28.17 37.20 -32.37
CA PHE A 8 27.66 35.86 -32.65
C PHE A 8 27.94 34.87 -31.51
N LYS A 9 29.13 34.89 -30.92
CA LYS A 9 29.47 34.07 -29.75
C LYS A 9 28.64 34.46 -28.51
N ALA A 10 28.40 35.75 -28.29
CA ALA A 10 27.56 36.24 -27.20
C ALA A 10 26.10 35.79 -27.35
N ALA A 11 25.56 35.79 -28.57
CA ALA A 11 24.20 35.32 -28.85
C ALA A 11 24.03 33.81 -28.57
N ILE A 12 25.01 32.98 -28.94
CA ILE A 12 24.99 31.53 -28.64
C ILE A 12 25.08 31.29 -27.14
N ALA A 13 25.96 32.02 -26.42
CA ALA A 13 26.07 31.92 -24.98
C ALA A 13 24.77 32.35 -24.27
N ALA A 14 24.14 33.43 -24.74
CA ALA A 14 22.85 33.88 -24.22
C ALA A 14 21.74 32.84 -24.45
N HIS A 15 21.70 32.20 -25.63
CA HIS A 15 20.73 31.15 -25.92
C HIS A 15 20.90 29.93 -25.01
N PHE A 16 22.14 29.51 -24.76
CA PHE A 16 22.46 28.44 -23.80
C PHE A 16 22.06 28.79 -22.36
N LEU A 17 22.25 30.04 -21.95
CA LEU A 17 21.84 30.52 -20.63
C LEU A 17 20.31 30.58 -20.48
N LEU A 18 19.58 30.98 -21.53
CA LEU A 18 18.11 31.04 -21.52
C LEU A 18 17.47 29.63 -21.53
N SER A 19 18.09 28.65 -22.19
CA SER A 19 17.59 27.26 -22.18
C SER A 19 17.73 26.57 -20.81
N ALA A 20 18.66 27.01 -19.96
CA ALA A 20 18.85 26.44 -18.62
C ALA A 20 17.74 26.79 -17.61
N PHE A 21 16.89 27.78 -17.93
CA PHE A 21 15.74 28.17 -17.09
C PHE A 21 14.42 27.51 -17.53
N SER A 22 14.44 26.66 -18.56
CA SER A 22 13.23 26.00 -19.10
C SER A 22 12.91 24.65 -18.43
N ASP A 23 13.66 24.25 -17.40
CA ASP A 23 13.24 23.14 -16.56
C ASP A 23 12.07 23.59 -15.69
N ASN A 24 10.88 23.15 -16.08
CA ASN A 24 9.68 23.18 -15.25
C ASN A 24 9.90 22.25 -14.05
N ALA A 25 10.72 22.69 -13.09
CA ALA A 25 10.90 22.03 -11.80
C ALA A 25 9.62 22.28 -10.98
N GLN A 26 8.52 21.66 -11.39
CA GLN A 26 7.33 21.56 -10.55
C GLN A 26 7.78 20.83 -9.27
N PRO A 27 7.54 21.40 -8.07
CA PRO A 27 7.82 20.70 -6.83
C PRO A 27 7.15 19.33 -6.87
N GLY A 28 7.82 18.30 -6.33
CA GLY A 28 7.54 16.85 -6.49
C GLY A 28 6.18 16.33 -5.98
N ILE A 29 5.16 17.16 -6.04
CA ILE A 29 3.75 16.92 -5.72
C ILE A 29 3.18 15.87 -6.67
N SER A 30 3.51 15.90 -7.96
CA SER A 30 3.11 14.87 -8.94
C SER A 30 3.63 13.48 -8.58
N GLU A 31 4.90 13.41 -8.18
CA GLU A 31 5.59 12.21 -7.73
C GLU A 31 5.00 11.73 -6.40
N PHE A 32 4.67 12.64 -5.49
CA PHE A 32 4.00 12.31 -4.23
C PHE A 32 2.59 11.74 -4.43
N TYR A 33 1.80 12.30 -5.35
CA TYR A 33 0.49 11.75 -5.71
C TYR A 33 0.62 10.35 -6.33
N SER A 34 1.62 10.15 -7.18
CA SER A 34 1.91 8.86 -7.79
C SER A 34 2.31 7.81 -6.75
N ALA A 35 3.23 8.15 -5.84
CA ALA A 35 3.63 7.28 -4.73
C ALA A 35 2.46 6.97 -3.79
N SER A 36 1.59 7.96 -3.51
CA SER A 36 0.39 7.75 -2.69
C SER A 36 -0.59 6.76 -3.34
N ALA A 37 -0.78 6.85 -4.66
CA ALA A 37 -1.62 5.92 -5.40
C ALA A 37 -1.04 4.49 -5.41
N GLU A 38 0.28 4.35 -5.52
CA GLU A 38 0.96 3.06 -5.45
C GLU A 38 0.81 2.41 -4.07
N VAL A 39 1.04 3.17 -2.99
CA VAL A 39 0.83 2.69 -1.62
C VAL A 39 -0.62 2.26 -1.39
N LYS A 40 -1.59 2.98 -1.95
CA LYS A 40 -3.01 2.58 -1.89
C LYS A 40 -3.25 1.25 -2.62
N SER A 41 -2.63 1.02 -3.77
CA SER A 41 -2.70 -0.25 -4.50
C SER A 41 -2.10 -1.40 -3.67
N TRP A 42 -0.91 -1.21 -3.10
CA TRP A 42 -0.26 -2.21 -2.25
C TRP A 42 -1.10 -2.55 -1.02
N TYR A 43 -1.75 -1.56 -0.41
CA TYR A 43 -2.65 -1.79 0.71
C TYR A 43 -3.77 -2.77 0.37
N PHE A 44 -4.45 -2.60 -0.77
CA PHE A 44 -5.52 -3.52 -1.17
C PHE A 44 -4.99 -4.92 -1.42
N SER A 45 -3.88 -5.04 -2.16
CA SER A 45 -3.28 -6.35 -2.46
C SER A 45 -2.83 -7.07 -1.18
N LEU A 46 -2.22 -6.37 -0.23
CA LEU A 46 -1.78 -6.93 1.04
C LEU A 46 -2.96 -7.26 1.95
N SER A 47 -4.00 -6.43 1.97
CA SER A 47 -5.23 -6.68 2.72
C SER A 47 -5.89 -7.98 2.26
N ASP A 48 -6.04 -8.17 0.94
CA ASP A 48 -6.64 -9.38 0.38
C ASP A 48 -5.76 -10.61 0.66
N LEU A 49 -4.43 -10.48 0.58
CA LEU A 49 -3.51 -11.57 0.95
C LEU A 49 -3.67 -11.99 2.42
N VAL A 50 -3.74 -11.04 3.36
CA VAL A 50 -3.94 -11.33 4.78
C VAL A 50 -5.30 -11.99 5.02
N LEU A 51 -6.35 -11.58 4.30
CA LEU A 51 -7.67 -12.22 4.38
C LEU A 51 -7.63 -13.67 3.91
N VAL A 52 -6.93 -13.96 2.81
CA VAL A 52 -6.77 -15.33 2.29
C VAL A 52 -6.00 -16.20 3.29
N ILE A 53 -4.87 -15.71 3.81
CA ILE A 53 -4.09 -16.44 4.82
C ILE A 53 -4.92 -16.65 6.10
N GLY A 54 -5.65 -15.63 6.53
CA GLY A 54 -6.57 -15.69 7.66
C GLY A 54 -7.66 -16.73 7.48
N ALA A 55 -8.24 -16.84 6.28
CA ALA A 55 -9.24 -17.87 5.96
C ALA A 55 -8.65 -19.29 6.06
N ILE A 56 -7.46 -19.51 5.51
CA ILE A 56 -6.76 -20.81 5.60
C ILE A 56 -6.48 -21.16 7.07
N ALA A 57 -5.92 -20.22 7.84
CA ALA A 57 -5.66 -20.42 9.26
C ALA A 57 -6.95 -20.65 10.07
N GLY A 58 -8.03 -19.96 9.73
CA GLY A 58 -9.36 -20.14 10.31
C GLY A 58 -9.90 -21.55 10.08
N ILE A 59 -9.78 -22.09 8.87
CA ILE A 59 -10.18 -23.47 8.56
C ILE A 59 -9.36 -24.48 9.39
N LEU A 60 -8.03 -24.31 9.44
CA LEU A 60 -7.14 -25.20 10.23
C LEU A 60 -7.44 -25.13 11.73
N GLY A 61 -7.71 -23.92 12.25
CA GLY A 61 -8.13 -23.71 13.63
C GLY A 61 -9.47 -24.41 13.93
N GLY A 62 -10.44 -24.31 13.02
CA GLY A 62 -11.74 -24.97 13.15
C GLY A 62 -11.61 -26.48 13.16
N LEU A 63 -10.74 -27.04 12.30
CA LEU A 63 -10.43 -28.47 12.30
C LEU A 63 -9.84 -28.93 13.64
N ARG A 64 -8.93 -28.14 14.23
CA ARG A 64 -8.37 -28.42 15.55
C ARG A 64 -9.44 -28.39 16.65
N VAL A 65 -10.34 -27.40 16.63
CA VAL A 65 -11.44 -27.30 17.61
C VAL A 65 -12.37 -28.50 17.48
N TYR A 66 -12.75 -28.87 16.26
CA TYR A 66 -13.56 -30.06 15.99
C TYR A 66 -12.90 -31.34 16.52
N ALA A 67 -11.62 -31.55 16.20
CA ALA A 67 -10.88 -32.71 16.69
C ALA A 67 -10.84 -32.75 18.23
N ASN A 68 -10.60 -31.61 18.88
CA ASN A 68 -10.61 -31.52 20.34
C ASN A 68 -11.98 -31.83 20.94
N TRP A 69 -13.06 -31.43 20.27
CA TRP A 69 -14.42 -31.74 20.68
C TRP A 69 -14.68 -33.25 20.63
N GLN A 70 -14.30 -33.91 19.53
CA GLN A 70 -14.46 -35.36 19.38
C GLN A 70 -13.63 -36.16 20.40
N MET A 71 -12.51 -35.62 20.87
CA MET A 71 -11.68 -36.24 21.91
C MET A 71 -12.20 -36.02 23.34
N GLY A 72 -13.31 -35.29 23.53
CA GLY A 72 -13.87 -35.03 24.86
C GLY A 72 -12.98 -34.16 25.75
N LYS A 73 -12.17 -33.27 25.18
CA LYS A 73 -11.31 -32.37 25.98
C LYS A 73 -12.16 -31.43 26.85
N HIS A 74 -11.67 -31.09 28.03
CA HIS A 74 -12.29 -30.06 28.87
C HIS A 74 -12.10 -28.66 28.25
N HIS A 75 -13.02 -27.73 28.54
CA HIS A 75 -12.99 -26.33 28.07
C HIS A 75 -13.07 -26.16 26.54
N ILE A 76 -13.95 -26.93 25.89
CA ILE A 76 -14.22 -26.76 24.44
C ILE A 76 -14.91 -25.43 24.16
N ASP A 77 -15.82 -25.00 25.02
CA ASP A 77 -16.61 -23.77 24.87
C ASP A 77 -15.69 -22.55 24.67
N ALA A 78 -14.67 -22.41 25.50
CA ALA A 78 -13.67 -21.34 25.39
C ALA A 78 -12.85 -21.43 24.09
N GLN A 79 -12.51 -22.65 23.63
CA GLN A 79 -11.77 -22.85 22.37
C GLN A 79 -12.63 -22.49 21.15
N VAL A 80 -13.91 -22.90 21.15
CA VAL A 80 -14.88 -22.58 20.10
C VAL A 80 -15.09 -21.08 20.02
N MET A 81 -15.34 -20.42 21.16
CA MET A 81 -15.51 -18.97 21.20
C MET A 81 -14.25 -18.22 20.76
N GLY A 82 -13.06 -18.63 21.24
CA GLY A 82 -11.79 -18.02 20.86
C GLY A 82 -11.52 -18.12 19.35
N TRP A 83 -11.73 -19.29 18.76
CA TRP A 83 -11.64 -19.49 17.32
C TRP A 83 -12.65 -18.64 16.54
N PHE A 84 -13.92 -18.66 16.95
CA PHE A 84 -15.00 -17.94 16.28
C PHE A 84 -14.78 -16.42 16.32
N PHE A 85 -14.47 -15.86 17.49
CA PHE A 85 -14.20 -14.42 17.62
C PHE A 85 -12.92 -13.99 16.90
N SER A 86 -11.91 -14.86 16.79
CA SER A 86 -10.72 -14.56 15.99
C SER A 86 -11.06 -14.42 14.50
N CYS A 87 -11.93 -15.30 13.98
CA CYS A 87 -12.41 -15.21 12.60
C CYS A 87 -13.26 -13.94 12.39
N LEU A 88 -14.16 -13.63 13.32
CA LEU A 88 -14.96 -12.40 13.25
C LEU A 88 -14.09 -11.15 13.31
N PHE A 89 -13.13 -11.10 14.22
CA PHE A 89 -12.20 -9.97 14.33
C PHE A 89 -11.46 -9.71 13.03
N LEU A 90 -10.92 -10.77 12.40
CA LEU A 90 -10.19 -10.65 11.13
C LEU A 90 -11.08 -10.17 9.98
N SER A 91 -12.35 -10.60 9.94
CA SER A 91 -13.31 -10.11 8.94
C SER A 91 -13.66 -8.65 9.19
N LEU A 92 -13.99 -8.29 10.43
CA LEU A 92 -14.42 -6.93 10.79
C LEU A 92 -13.30 -5.89 10.66
N ILE A 93 -12.06 -6.26 11.02
CA ILE A 93 -10.93 -5.32 10.93
C ILE A 93 -10.67 -4.91 9.48
N SER A 94 -10.90 -5.81 8.51
CA SER A 94 -10.73 -5.49 7.10
C SER A 94 -11.69 -4.39 6.63
N VAL A 95 -12.95 -4.45 7.05
CA VAL A 95 -13.97 -3.44 6.75
C VAL A 95 -13.70 -2.14 7.51
N PHE A 96 -13.34 -2.25 8.79
CA PHE A 96 -13.05 -1.12 9.65
C PHE A 96 -11.87 -0.29 9.13
N LEU A 97 -10.77 -0.93 8.74
CA LEU A 97 -9.59 -0.22 8.22
C LEU A 97 -9.88 0.45 6.86
N ARG A 98 -10.61 -0.21 5.95
CA ARG A 98 -11.07 0.39 4.69
C ARG A 98 -11.90 1.65 4.95
N GLY A 99 -12.83 1.58 5.92
CA GLY A 99 -13.65 2.71 6.34
C GLY A 99 -12.86 3.86 6.97
N LEU A 100 -11.93 3.55 7.89
CA LEU A 100 -11.11 4.56 8.59
C LEU A 100 -10.25 5.39 7.64
N PHE A 101 -9.55 4.72 6.73
CA PHE A 101 -8.61 5.38 5.84
C PHE A 101 -9.28 5.94 4.58
N ARG A 102 -10.61 5.79 4.44
CA ARG A 102 -11.36 6.11 3.21
C ARG A 102 -10.67 5.49 1.98
N LEU A 103 -10.15 4.28 2.15
CA LEU A 103 -9.46 3.55 1.09
C LEU A 103 -10.51 2.87 0.22
#